data_AF-A0A1D7VU88-F1
#
_entry.id   AF-A0A1D7VU88-F1
#
_cell.length_a   1.000
_cell.length_b   1.000
_cell.length_c   1.000
_cell.angle_alpha   90.00
_cell.angle_beta   90.00
_cell.angle_gamma   90.00
#
_symmetry.space_group_name_H-M   'P 1'
#
loop_
_entity.id
_entity.type
_entity.pdbx_description
1 polymer ?
#
loop_
_entity_poly.entity_id
_entity_poly.type
_entity_poly.pdbx_seq_one_letter_code
_entity_poly.pdbx_strand_id
1 'polypeptide(L)'
;MVTFGIVSAMGAAATTAGAAAADRAGVWAVEGHSFTIRAAASTSSAKLTTIGDSRAKVACTHTPCVRNDNGGSYTCWHGGPSDNDWLKVVWGNRSGWVAAACVEGGRI
;
A
#
# COMPACT_ATOMS: atom_id res chain seq x y z
N MET A 1 -58.50 10.06 -30.62
CA MET A 1 -57.64 11.27 -30.64
C MET A 1 -57.21 11.49 -29.19
N VAL A 2 -55.95 11.43 -28.80
CA VAL A 2 -54.74 11.97 -29.46
C VAL A 2 -53.55 11.04 -29.27
N THR A 3 -52.74 10.92 -30.33
CA THR A 3 -51.40 10.33 -30.36
C THR A 3 -50.36 11.36 -29.93
N PHE A 4 -49.45 10.97 -29.04
CA PHE A 4 -48.11 11.56 -28.85
C PHE A 4 -47.23 10.38 -28.44
N GLY A 5 -46.15 9.97 -29.10
CA GLY A 5 -45.12 10.72 -29.81
C GLY A 5 -43.79 10.31 -29.18
N ILE A 6 -43.02 9.47 -29.87
CA ILE A 6 -41.76 8.87 -29.41
C ILE A 6 -40.69 9.96 -29.26
N VAL A 7 -39.98 10.01 -28.12
CA VAL A 7 -38.66 10.66 -28.02
C VAL A 7 -37.67 9.61 -27.52
N SER A 8 -36.88 9.07 -28.44
CA SER A 8 -35.65 8.37 -28.12
C SER A 8 -34.59 9.41 -27.77
N ALA A 9 -33.98 9.30 -26.59
CA ALA A 9 -32.72 9.97 -26.31
C ALA A 9 -31.81 9.00 -25.55
N MET A 10 -30.62 8.87 -26.10
CA MET A 10 -29.52 8.03 -25.68
C MET A 10 -29.08 8.30 -24.25
N GLY A 11 -28.43 7.31 -23.65
CA GLY A 11 -27.38 7.58 -22.66
C GLY A 11 -27.79 7.39 -21.22
N ALA A 12 -27.98 6.13 -20.83
CA ALA A 12 -27.55 5.71 -19.51
C ALA A 12 -26.58 4.55 -19.71
N ALA A 13 -25.39 4.87 -20.26
CA ALA A 13 -24.23 4.12 -19.85
C ALA A 13 -24.15 4.34 -18.34
N ALA A 14 -24.68 3.38 -17.58
CA ALA A 14 -24.26 3.19 -16.21
C ALA A 14 -22.77 2.91 -16.30
N THR A 15 -21.98 3.98 -16.34
CA THR A 15 -20.65 3.93 -15.79
C THR A 15 -20.91 3.52 -14.35
N THR A 16 -20.80 2.21 -14.08
CA THR A 16 -20.28 1.78 -12.80
C THR A 16 -18.99 2.57 -12.67
N ALA A 17 -19.07 3.70 -11.99
CA ALA A 17 -17.92 4.40 -11.49
C ALA A 17 -17.22 3.35 -10.65
N GLY A 18 -16.25 2.64 -11.26
CA GLY A 18 -15.27 1.90 -10.51
C GLY A 18 -14.78 2.90 -9.49
N ALA A 19 -15.01 2.59 -8.20
CA ALA A 19 -14.63 3.45 -7.11
C ALA A 19 -13.28 4.07 -7.46
N ALA A 20 -13.23 5.39 -7.63
CA ALA A 20 -11.96 6.06 -7.81
C ALA A 20 -11.09 5.58 -6.65
N ALA A 21 -10.04 4.81 -6.96
CA ALA A 21 -9.16 4.26 -5.94
C ALA A 21 -8.74 5.44 -5.07
N ALA A 22 -9.06 5.39 -3.78
CA ALA A 22 -8.70 6.46 -2.88
C ALA A 22 -7.18 6.63 -2.96
N ASP A 23 -6.72 7.72 -3.56
CA ASP A 23 -5.31 8.10 -3.74
C ASP A 23 -4.61 8.05 -2.37
N ARG A 24 -4.08 6.88 -2.00
CA ARG A 24 -3.53 6.63 -0.66
C ARG A 24 -2.06 6.31 -0.79
N ALA A 25 -1.27 6.77 0.17
CA ALA A 25 0.12 6.36 0.22
C ALA A 25 0.20 4.85 0.54
N GLY A 26 1.12 4.16 -0.12
CA GLY A 26 1.36 2.75 0.06
C GLY A 26 2.77 2.37 -0.32
N VAL A 27 3.09 1.11 -0.04
CA VAL A 27 4.38 0.50 -0.27
C VAL A 27 4.22 -0.83 -1.01
N TRP A 28 5.22 -1.20 -1.79
CA TRP A 28 5.29 -2.49 -2.48
C TRP A 28 6.74 -2.98 -2.54
N ALA A 29 6.90 -4.23 -2.96
CA ALA A 29 8.20 -4.88 -3.08
C ALA A 29 9.12 -4.11 -4.03
N VAL A 30 10.33 -3.78 -3.56
CA VAL A 30 11.39 -3.22 -4.41
C VAL A 30 12.00 -4.35 -5.25
N GLU A 31 12.04 -4.19 -6.57
CA GLU A 31 12.66 -5.14 -7.51
C GLU A 31 12.20 -6.61 -7.33
N GLY A 32 10.98 -6.84 -6.82
CA GLY A 32 10.45 -8.18 -6.54
C GLY A 32 11.01 -8.86 -5.28
N HIS A 33 11.81 -8.16 -4.47
CA HIS A 33 12.28 -8.66 -3.18
C HIS A 33 11.15 -8.65 -2.15
N SER A 34 11.02 -9.77 -1.42
CA SER A 34 10.05 -9.87 -0.34
C SER A 34 10.39 -8.91 0.79
N PHE A 35 9.38 -8.30 1.41
CA PHE A 35 9.55 -7.46 2.60
C PHE A 35 8.71 -7.97 3.77
N THR A 36 9.14 -7.64 4.98
CA THR A 36 8.48 -8.11 6.21
C THR A 36 7.83 -6.94 6.94
N ILE A 37 6.57 -7.13 7.34
CA ILE A 37 5.86 -6.20 8.21
C ILE A 37 6.01 -6.69 9.65
N ARG A 38 6.45 -5.81 10.55
CA ARG A 38 6.71 -6.12 11.96
C ARG A 38 5.80 -5.34 12.90
N ALA A 39 5.66 -5.82 14.13
CA ALA A 39 4.78 -5.19 15.13
C ALA A 39 5.29 -3.81 15.57
N ALA A 40 6.61 -3.63 15.60
CA ALA A 40 7.30 -2.38 15.91
C ALA A 40 8.41 -2.10 14.89
N ALA A 41 8.88 -0.85 14.84
CA ALA A 41 9.98 -0.37 13.99
C ALA A 41 11.35 -0.91 14.45
N SER A 42 11.53 -2.24 14.42
CA SER A 42 12.75 -2.91 14.83
C SER A 42 12.84 -4.32 14.26
N THR A 43 14.05 -4.77 13.92
CA THR A 43 14.34 -6.14 13.48
C THR A 43 14.18 -7.20 14.56
N SER A 44 14.20 -6.82 15.85
CA SER A 44 13.91 -7.71 16.98
C SER A 44 12.40 -7.87 17.25
N SER A 45 11.56 -7.03 16.64
CA SER A 45 10.11 -7.11 16.81
C SER A 45 9.50 -8.31 16.09
N ALA A 46 8.38 -8.81 16.62
CA ALA A 46 7.61 -9.89 16.01
C ALA A 46 7.25 -9.58 14.55
N LYS A 47 7.45 -10.57 13.68
CA LYS A 47 7.01 -10.52 12.29
C LYS A 47 5.49 -10.73 12.25
N LEU A 48 4.76 -9.76 11.69
CA LEU A 48 3.31 -9.86 11.48
C LEU A 48 3.00 -10.67 10.22
N THR A 49 3.79 -10.45 9.17
CA THR A 49 3.71 -11.16 7.88
C THR A 49 4.97 -10.89 7.07
N THR A 50 5.21 -11.71 6.06
CA THR A 50 6.17 -11.45 4.99
C THR A 50 5.43 -11.45 3.66
N ILE A 51 5.60 -10.37 2.89
CA ILE A 51 4.98 -10.20 1.58
C ILE A 51 6.00 -10.65 0.54
N GLY A 52 5.71 -11.78 -0.11
CA GLY A 52 6.52 -12.31 -1.21
C GLY A 52 5.95 -12.04 -2.61
N ASP A 53 4.71 -11.54 -2.70
CA ASP A 53 4.09 -11.19 -3.96
C ASP A 53 4.57 -9.80 -4.42
N SER A 54 5.22 -9.73 -5.57
CA SER A 54 5.75 -8.48 -6.14
C SER A 54 4.65 -7.51 -6.59
N ARG A 55 3.41 -7.97 -6.75
CA ARG A 55 2.25 -7.13 -7.10
C ARG A 55 1.48 -6.66 -5.87
N ALA A 56 1.77 -7.20 -4.69
CA ALA A 56 1.06 -6.82 -3.48
C ALA A 56 1.42 -5.38 -3.07
N LYS A 57 0.39 -4.56 -2.93
CA LYS A 57 0.49 -3.19 -2.44
C LYS A 57 -0.07 -3.13 -1.02
N VAL A 58 0.73 -2.62 -0.10
CA VAL A 58 0.37 -2.46 1.30
C VAL A 58 0.21 -0.99 1.58
N ALA A 59 -0.97 -0.60 2.05
CA ALA A 59 -1.22 0.80 2.32
C ALA A 59 -0.57 1.31 3.60
N CYS A 60 -0.25 2.59 3.61
CA CYS A 60 0.17 3.29 4.81
C CYS A 60 -1.00 3.59 5.75
N THR A 61 -0.69 3.78 7.03
CA THR A 61 -1.70 4.20 8.02
C THR A 61 -2.20 5.62 7.80
N HIS A 62 -1.36 6.47 7.19
CA HIS A 62 -1.65 7.86 6.83
C HIS A 62 -1.03 8.19 5.47
N THR A 63 -1.47 9.30 4.87
CA THR A 63 -0.89 9.89 3.66
C THR A 63 -0.34 11.28 4.01
N PRO A 64 0.98 11.53 3.90
CA PRO A 64 2.06 10.59 3.57
C PRO A 64 2.25 9.52 4.66
N CYS A 65 2.99 8.46 4.34
CA CYS A 65 3.30 7.39 5.28
C CYS A 65 4.02 7.94 6.51
N VAL A 66 3.61 7.48 7.71
CA VAL A 66 4.34 7.81 8.93
C VAL A 66 5.70 7.14 8.87
N ARG A 67 6.77 7.94 8.98
CA ARG A 67 8.16 7.50 9.01
C ARG A 67 8.67 7.53 10.45
N ASN A 68 9.49 6.55 10.81
CA ASN A 68 10.30 6.54 12.02
C ASN A 68 11.75 6.33 11.60
N ASP A 69 12.54 7.39 11.69
CA ASP A 69 13.96 7.47 11.31
C ASP A 69 14.93 7.10 12.45
N ASN A 70 14.38 6.73 13.61
CA ASN A 70 15.15 6.25 14.75
C ASN A 70 14.69 4.84 15.17
N GLY A 71 14.35 4.00 14.19
CA GLY A 71 14.01 2.61 14.41
C GLY A 71 15.23 1.72 14.62
N GLY A 72 14.99 0.41 14.79
CA GLY A 72 16.07 -0.57 14.82
C GLY A 72 16.69 -0.77 13.44
N SER A 73 18.01 -0.90 13.36
CA SER A 73 18.73 -1.12 12.10
C SER A 73 18.31 -2.43 11.41
N TYR A 74 18.30 -2.41 10.09
CA TYR A 74 18.00 -3.56 9.24
C TYR A 74 18.90 -3.61 8.01
N THR A 75 18.91 -4.79 7.39
CA THR A 75 19.41 -5.04 6.05
C THR A 75 18.32 -5.77 5.29
N CYS A 76 17.99 -5.33 4.08
CA CYS A 76 16.81 -5.83 3.36
C CYS A 76 16.98 -7.26 2.86
N TRP A 77 18.07 -7.53 2.16
CA TRP A 77 18.51 -8.85 1.70
C TRP A 77 20.04 -8.89 1.72
N HIS A 78 20.62 -10.06 1.51
CA HIS A 78 22.08 -10.18 1.47
C HIS A 78 22.67 -9.34 0.31
N GLY A 79 23.53 -8.38 0.63
CA GLY A 79 24.08 -7.41 -0.34
C GLY A 79 23.15 -6.25 -0.69
N GLY A 80 21.96 -6.18 -0.09
CA GLY A 80 21.01 -5.08 -0.25
C GLY A 80 21.31 -3.89 0.67
N PRO A 81 20.52 -2.81 0.55
CA PRO A 81 20.68 -1.63 1.38
C PRO A 81 20.43 -1.95 2.86
N SER A 82 21.09 -1.17 3.72
CA SER A 82 20.90 -1.19 5.16
C SER A 82 20.63 0.22 5.65
N ASP A 83 19.69 0.34 6.58
CA ASP A 83 19.21 1.61 7.10
C ASP A 83 18.51 1.37 8.45
N ASN A 84 17.96 2.40 9.07
CA ASN A 84 17.19 2.35 10.31
C ASN A 84 15.82 3.04 10.20
N ASP A 85 15.42 3.41 8.99
CA ASP A 85 14.15 4.07 8.68
C ASP A 85 12.99 3.08 8.45
N TRP A 86 11.85 3.32 9.11
CA TRP A 86 10.66 2.46 9.00
C TRP A 86 9.42 3.24 8.59
N LEU A 87 8.54 2.60 7.81
CA LEU A 87 7.25 3.13 7.40
C LEU A 87 6.11 2.40 8.09
N LYS A 88 5.13 3.14 8.58
CA LYS A 88 3.95 2.57 9.23
C LYS A 88 2.86 2.22 8.21
N VAL A 89 2.45 0.96 8.23
CA VAL A 89 1.51 0.37 7.27
C VAL A 89 0.32 -0.29 7.94
N VAL A 90 -0.78 -0.44 7.21
CA VAL A 90 -1.96 -1.20 7.65
C VAL A 90 -1.85 -2.62 7.10
N TRP A 91 -1.95 -3.60 7.99
CA TRP A 91 -1.99 -5.02 7.62
C TRP A 91 -3.13 -5.73 8.33
N GLY A 92 -4.16 -6.12 7.59
CA GLY A 92 -5.40 -6.64 8.15
C GLY A 92 -6.09 -5.61 9.04
N ASN A 93 -6.38 -5.96 10.29
CA ASN A 93 -7.01 -5.09 11.28
C ASN A 93 -6.01 -4.36 12.21
N ARG A 94 -4.71 -4.40 11.90
CA ARG A 94 -3.63 -3.83 12.74
C ARG A 94 -2.68 -2.97 11.92
N SER A 95 -1.96 -2.10 12.61
CA SER A 95 -0.80 -1.41 12.02
C SER A 95 0.48 -2.20 12.25
N GLY A 96 1.43 -2.09 11.33
CA GLY A 96 2.78 -2.60 11.47
C GLY A 96 3.81 -1.65 10.87
N TRP A 97 5.05 -2.08 10.87
CA TRP A 97 6.20 -1.33 10.39
C TRP A 97 6.96 -2.14 9.36
N VAL A 98 7.31 -1.49 8.26
CA VAL A 98 8.18 -2.04 7.22
C VAL A 98 9.45 -1.20 7.12
N ALA A 99 10.56 -1.87 6.82
CA ALA A 99 11.83 -1.22 6.55
C ALA A 99 11.75 -0.39 5.25
N ALA A 100 11.96 0.92 5.33
CA ALA A 100 11.73 1.88 4.25
C ALA A 100 12.59 1.61 3.01
N ALA A 101 13.87 1.26 3.18
CA ALA A 101 14.77 0.98 2.06
C ALA A 101 14.51 -0.40 1.41
N CYS A 102 13.64 -1.23 2.00
CA CYS A 102 13.30 -2.55 1.47
C CYS A 102 12.03 -2.55 0.62
N VAL A 103 11.44 -1.37 0.41
CA VAL A 103 10.20 -1.19 -0.33
C VAL A 103 10.28 0.05 -1.19
N GLU A 104 9.46 0.09 -2.22
CA GLU A 104 9.12 1.34 -2.90
C GLU A 104 7.92 1.98 -2.21
N GLY A 105 7.88 3.31 -2.18
CA GLY A 105 6.78 4.08 -1.64
C GLY A 105 6.14 4.96 -2.71
N GLY A 106 4.82 5.03 -2.74
CA GLY A 106 4.10 5.92 -3.65
C GLY A 106 2.59 5.86 -3.46
N ARG A 107 1.86 6.27 -4.50
CA ARG A 107 0.39 6.29 -4.48
C ARG A 107 -0.17 4.96 -5.00
N ILE A 108 -1.21 4.46 -4.32
CA ILE A 108 -1.88 3.19 -4.65
C ILE A 108 -3.41 3.35 -4.67
#